data_AF-A0A7V1ARG8-F1
#
_entry.id   AF-A0A7V1ARG8-F1
#
_cell.length_a   1.000
_cell.length_b   1.000
_cell.length_c   1.000
_cell.angle_alpha   90.00
_cell.angle_beta   90.00
_cell.angle_gamma   90.00
#
_symmetry.space_group_name_H-M   'P 1'
#
loop_
_entity.id
_entity.type
_entity.pdbx_description
1 polymer ?
#
loop_
_entity_poly.entity_id
_entity_poly.type
_entity_poly.pdbx_seq_one_letter_code
_entity_poly.pdbx_strand_id
1 'polypeptide(L)'
;MRKYSFIRMVFLFFFLIFQGKGIAQQTNYDAATTSLGGFLNVFSERPSGFLSNPANLGLNAWYRFGIHIDAPYHFNQIIGNLFVPKIGHIGMALIQSNNEIPEQNFYTGLSRTFGRYGTWGMRLDYRKGGDTEGLLFSGGMTYRILEFDPANTPLKFGVGTQFSNISLSGPKDAGVIWGGGAVISINQNFLKLYPNMLIENKKGYWAFGAAFLPLEQVSLNMSISSRTKNRIRVGLSFRMDRAFADLVYIPDQKRLQASFTFLLGKSPEEKAQDYFNAGKKALEDRKLARAREDFRRAWCYIPENNFYRKSYKLVSRKIKSEQEHIDSWMQEAENLEQRGYYFIAAMRYLDILNQNPDYRAAKVRLRALRPLVGNDVNRTLKKGEEYLKKGRIDVAEKIFKKILLLDKHNQKARQALEKIAEDKRKAAEEYFYRGLGYYSQRNLIRAKQEFKKALEIYPHYQEVKIYLDEIHKKNRQKSVWADSLLNRAHALEAKNSYAGALDDYIRVLDWEADNPAAKEGVKRLNKFLKNRNSVYLKKSRAALRKKDFATAERYAKRVLRISPKNRSARRLRNQIAQARTIMFNEFVDQAEAFLQA
;
A
#
# COMPACT_ATOMS: atom_id res chain seq x y z
N MET A 1 -6.55 11.67 -23.26
CA MET A 1 -6.66 13.06 -23.79
C MET A 1 -6.46 14.17 -22.75
N ARG A 2 -6.89 14.04 -21.48
CA ARG A 2 -6.72 15.13 -20.47
C ARG A 2 -5.27 15.52 -20.10
N LYS A 3 -4.27 14.64 -20.26
CA LYS A 3 -2.85 14.93 -19.88
C LYS A 3 -2.12 15.92 -20.81
N TYR A 4 -2.56 16.09 -22.06
CA TYR A 4 -1.93 17.01 -23.02
C TYR A 4 -2.54 18.42 -22.99
N SER A 5 -3.66 18.61 -22.28
CA SER A 5 -4.34 19.91 -22.13
C SER A 5 -3.49 20.90 -21.32
N PHE A 6 -2.87 20.44 -20.23
CA PHE A 6 -2.02 21.29 -19.39
C PHE A 6 -0.79 21.81 -20.15
N ILE A 7 -0.13 20.95 -20.93
CA ILE A 7 1.05 21.32 -21.74
C ILE A 7 0.67 22.35 -22.81
N ARG A 8 -0.47 22.18 -23.49
CA ARG A 8 -0.94 23.14 -24.50
C ARG A 8 -1.39 24.48 -23.90
N MET A 9 -2.05 24.46 -22.76
CA MET A 9 -2.53 25.67 -22.09
C MET A 9 -1.37 26.51 -21.55
N VAL A 10 -0.33 25.84 -21.01
CA VAL A 10 0.93 26.45 -20.60
C VAL A 10 1.64 27.08 -21.82
N PHE A 11 1.72 26.37 -22.96
CA PHE A 11 2.32 26.93 -24.19
C PHE A 11 1.57 28.14 -24.78
N LEU A 12 0.23 28.13 -24.78
CA LEU A 12 -0.60 29.23 -25.30
C LEU A 12 -0.57 30.48 -24.42
N PHE A 13 -0.50 30.31 -23.10
CA PHE A 13 -0.39 31.43 -22.16
C PHE A 13 0.97 32.16 -22.29
N PHE A 14 2.02 31.46 -22.73
CA PHE A 14 3.37 32.03 -22.88
C PHE A 14 3.59 32.84 -24.15
N PHE A 15 2.77 32.68 -25.19
CA PHE A 15 2.93 33.47 -26.42
C PHE A 15 2.48 34.94 -26.26
N LEU A 16 1.69 35.24 -25.21
CA LEU A 16 1.02 36.53 -25.02
C LEU A 16 1.74 37.52 -24.07
N ILE A 17 2.72 37.07 -23.27
CA ILE A 17 3.28 37.89 -22.16
C ILE A 17 4.55 38.67 -22.55
N PHE A 18 5.15 38.42 -23.72
CA PHE A 18 6.51 38.89 -24.00
C PHE A 18 6.56 40.04 -25.03
N GLN A 19 6.19 41.26 -24.61
CA GLN A 19 6.55 42.49 -25.32
C GLN A 19 7.05 43.55 -24.34
N GLY A 20 8.35 43.55 -24.04
CA GLY A 20 8.98 44.60 -23.25
C GLY A 20 10.47 44.72 -23.60
N LYS A 21 10.94 45.93 -23.89
CA LYS A 21 12.35 46.24 -24.16
C LYS A 21 13.05 46.67 -22.88
N GLY A 22 14.26 46.16 -22.64
CA GLY A 22 15.14 46.59 -21.56
C GLY A 22 16.60 46.46 -22.00
N ILE A 23 17.50 47.19 -21.32
CA ILE A 23 18.93 47.30 -21.66
C ILE A 23 19.74 46.86 -20.43
N ALA A 24 20.26 45.63 -20.43
CA ALA A 24 21.45 45.25 -19.66
C ALA A 24 21.90 43.82 -19.99
N GLN A 25 23.21 43.60 -20.07
CA GLN A 25 23.82 42.27 -20.23
C GLN A 25 23.38 41.34 -19.09
N GLN A 26 22.58 40.33 -19.42
CA GLN A 26 21.92 39.47 -18.44
C GLN A 26 22.72 38.23 -18.05
N THR A 27 22.58 37.86 -16.78
CA THR A 27 22.90 36.52 -16.30
C THR A 27 21.67 35.64 -16.51
N ASN A 28 21.79 34.55 -17.28
CA ASN A 28 20.74 33.54 -17.53
C ASN A 28 20.42 32.67 -16.29
N TYR A 29 20.63 33.19 -15.09
CA TYR A 29 20.58 32.46 -13.84
C TYR A 29 19.51 33.04 -12.94
N ASP A 30 18.81 32.14 -12.24
CA ASP A 30 17.82 32.55 -11.26
C ASP A 30 18.46 33.23 -10.05
N ALA A 31 17.66 33.91 -9.25
CA ALA A 31 18.11 34.66 -8.08
C ALA A 31 18.87 33.74 -7.09
N ALA A 32 18.39 32.51 -6.84
CA ALA A 32 19.11 31.55 -5.99
C ALA A 32 20.54 31.31 -6.48
N THR A 33 20.71 31.03 -7.77
CA THR A 33 22.03 30.77 -8.36
C THR A 33 22.88 32.04 -8.39
N THR A 34 22.29 33.19 -8.68
CA THR A 34 22.98 34.48 -8.70
C THR A 34 23.56 34.85 -7.35
N SER A 35 22.84 34.62 -6.24
CA SER A 35 23.35 34.87 -4.87
C SER A 35 24.43 33.90 -4.43
N LEU A 36 24.62 32.78 -5.13
CA LEU A 36 25.67 31.79 -4.86
C LEU A 36 26.83 31.83 -5.87
N GLY A 37 26.95 32.92 -6.65
CA GLY A 37 28.08 33.17 -7.55
C GLY A 37 27.74 33.06 -9.04
N GLY A 38 26.57 32.54 -9.40
CA GLY A 38 25.96 32.66 -10.73
C GLY A 38 26.33 31.57 -11.75
N PHE A 39 27.60 31.19 -11.95
CA PHE A 39 27.95 30.42 -13.17
C PHE A 39 28.14 28.90 -13.00
N LEU A 40 28.31 28.41 -11.78
CA LEU A 40 28.56 27.00 -11.47
C LEU A 40 27.87 26.64 -10.16
N ASN A 41 26.54 26.51 -10.18
CA ASN A 41 25.86 26.00 -9.00
C ASN A 41 25.94 24.47 -9.00
N VAL A 42 26.98 23.92 -8.39
CA VAL A 42 27.07 22.46 -8.24
C VAL A 42 26.15 22.05 -7.09
N PHE A 43 25.21 21.13 -7.34
CA PHE A 43 24.17 20.69 -6.39
C PHE A 43 23.04 21.68 -6.09
N SER A 44 22.56 22.39 -7.11
CA SER A 44 21.31 23.13 -6.97
C SER A 44 20.10 22.20 -7.05
N GLU A 45 19.30 22.17 -5.99
CA GLU A 45 17.97 21.56 -5.98
C GLU A 45 16.95 22.45 -6.72
N ARG A 46 17.34 23.59 -7.29
CA ARG A 46 16.43 24.42 -8.07
C ARG A 46 16.37 23.91 -9.50
N PRO A 47 15.20 24.03 -10.18
CA PRO A 47 15.10 23.60 -11.58
C PRO A 47 16.10 24.35 -12.46
N SER A 48 16.34 25.64 -12.21
CA SER A 48 17.41 26.47 -12.81
C SER A 48 18.82 25.90 -12.71
N GLY A 49 19.10 25.07 -11.71
CA GLY A 49 20.42 24.46 -11.50
C GLY A 49 20.93 23.70 -12.71
N PHE A 50 20.03 23.12 -13.53
CA PHE A 50 20.44 22.41 -14.73
C PHE A 50 20.97 23.31 -15.83
N LEU A 51 20.66 24.61 -15.76
CA LEU A 51 21.17 25.57 -16.69
C LEU A 51 22.67 25.85 -16.50
N SER A 52 23.15 25.66 -15.28
CA SER A 52 24.58 25.67 -14.99
C SER A 52 25.17 24.30 -15.34
N ASN A 53 24.73 23.25 -14.62
CA ASN A 53 25.21 21.88 -14.79
C ASN A 53 24.04 20.94 -15.07
N PRO A 54 23.92 20.32 -16.26
CA PRO A 54 22.78 19.47 -16.59
C PRO A 54 22.62 18.26 -15.66
N ALA A 55 23.67 17.81 -14.97
CA ALA A 55 23.55 16.76 -13.96
C ALA A 55 22.68 17.17 -12.76
N ASN A 56 22.53 18.46 -12.46
CA ASN A 56 21.64 18.92 -11.39
C ASN A 56 20.18 18.55 -11.61
N LEU A 57 19.73 18.25 -12.85
CA LEU A 57 18.38 17.69 -13.08
C LEU A 57 18.16 16.43 -12.26
N GLY A 58 19.19 15.59 -12.09
CA GLY A 58 19.05 14.29 -11.44
C GLY A 58 19.00 14.36 -9.92
N LEU A 59 19.19 15.56 -9.37
CA LEU A 59 18.97 15.84 -7.96
C LEU A 59 17.50 16.18 -7.66
N ASN A 60 16.67 16.35 -8.70
CA ASN A 60 15.31 16.86 -8.59
C ASN A 60 14.26 15.80 -8.96
N ALA A 61 13.87 14.96 -8.00
CA ALA A 61 12.82 13.94 -8.20
C ALA A 61 11.38 14.50 -8.23
N TRP A 62 11.19 15.73 -7.76
CA TRP A 62 9.91 16.45 -7.81
C TRP A 62 9.64 17.01 -9.20
N TYR A 63 8.35 17.15 -9.54
CA TYR A 63 7.96 17.99 -10.66
C TYR A 63 8.01 19.43 -10.18
N ARG A 64 8.91 20.22 -10.73
CA ARG A 64 9.06 21.63 -10.34
C ARG A 64 8.76 22.51 -11.53
N PHE A 65 8.20 23.66 -11.22
CA PHE A 65 7.95 24.74 -12.16
C PHE A 65 8.51 26.02 -11.56
N GLY A 66 9.38 26.71 -12.29
CA GLY A 66 10.05 27.91 -11.84
C GLY A 66 9.74 29.10 -12.75
N ILE A 67 9.56 30.26 -12.14
CA ILE A 67 9.49 31.56 -12.81
C ILE A 67 10.59 32.44 -12.22
N HIS A 68 11.29 33.16 -13.09
CA HIS A 68 12.31 34.13 -12.68
C HIS A 68 11.97 35.51 -13.23
N ILE A 69 12.06 36.50 -12.35
CA ILE A 69 11.77 37.91 -12.57
C ILE A 69 13.05 38.67 -12.30
N ASP A 70 13.52 39.36 -13.32
CA ASP A 70 14.86 39.94 -13.32
C ASP A 70 14.85 41.46 -13.06
N ALA A 71 13.71 42.08 -13.38
CA ALA A 71 13.36 43.44 -13.06
C ALA A 71 11.83 43.51 -12.82
N PRO A 72 11.33 44.51 -12.07
CA PRO A 72 9.89 44.69 -11.89
C PRO A 72 9.17 44.66 -13.24
N TYR A 73 8.12 43.84 -13.35
CA TYR A 73 7.30 43.67 -14.55
C TYR A 73 7.98 42.98 -15.75
N HIS A 74 9.19 42.44 -15.60
CA HIS A 74 9.88 41.69 -16.65
C HIS A 74 10.07 40.22 -16.26
N PHE A 75 9.34 39.34 -16.97
CA PHE A 75 9.52 37.90 -16.90
C PHE A 75 10.62 37.50 -17.89
N ASN A 76 11.64 36.79 -17.42
CA ASN A 76 12.79 36.48 -18.26
C ASN A 76 13.00 34.98 -18.42
N GLN A 77 12.49 34.17 -17.49
CA GLN A 77 12.71 32.74 -17.54
C GLN A 77 11.55 31.95 -16.95
N ILE A 78 11.19 30.88 -17.66
CA ILE A 78 10.30 29.82 -17.21
C ILE A 78 11.04 28.50 -17.34
N ILE A 79 10.91 27.66 -16.32
CA ILE A 79 11.62 26.39 -16.28
C ILE A 79 10.76 25.29 -15.67
N GLY A 80 10.88 24.08 -16.20
CA GLY A 80 10.18 22.92 -15.69
C GLY A 80 11.06 21.68 -15.72
N ASN A 81 10.87 20.78 -14.75
CA ASN A 81 11.49 19.47 -14.77
C ASN A 81 10.52 18.36 -14.38
N LEU A 82 10.76 17.17 -14.91
CA LEU A 82 9.96 15.96 -14.72
C LEU A 82 10.88 14.76 -14.49
N PHE A 83 10.52 13.87 -13.56
CA PHE A 83 11.18 12.57 -13.42
C PHE A 83 10.36 11.44 -14.04
N VAL A 84 11.02 10.62 -14.86
CA VAL A 84 10.45 9.43 -15.53
C VAL A 84 11.31 8.20 -15.20
N PRO A 85 10.81 7.22 -14.41
CA PRO A 85 11.61 6.11 -13.87
C PRO A 85 12.39 5.21 -14.86
N LYS A 86 12.12 5.28 -16.16
CA LYS A 86 12.86 4.54 -17.21
C LYS A 86 13.92 5.38 -17.90
N ILE A 87 13.72 6.70 -17.96
CA ILE A 87 14.51 7.63 -18.76
C ILE A 87 15.48 8.39 -17.85
N GLY A 88 14.99 8.85 -16.69
CA GLY A 88 15.69 9.76 -15.80
C GLY A 88 14.91 11.05 -15.64
N HIS A 89 15.62 12.15 -15.47
CA HIS A 89 15.01 13.47 -15.32
C HIS A 89 15.08 14.21 -16.65
N ILE A 90 14.01 14.92 -16.98
CA ILE A 90 13.87 15.74 -18.17
C ILE A 90 13.67 17.18 -17.69
N GLY A 91 14.46 18.09 -18.24
CA GLY A 91 14.37 19.53 -17.98
C GLY A 91 14.03 20.29 -19.24
N MET A 92 13.25 21.35 -19.12
CA MET A 92 12.99 22.30 -20.19
C MET A 92 13.01 23.72 -19.64
N ALA A 93 13.60 24.67 -20.37
CA ALA A 93 13.57 26.08 -20.00
C ALA A 93 13.40 26.96 -21.23
N LEU A 94 12.69 28.06 -21.05
CA LEU A 94 12.59 29.16 -21.99
C LEU A 94 13.15 30.40 -21.29
N ILE A 95 14.13 31.05 -21.92
CA ILE A 95 14.79 32.24 -21.38
C ILE A 95 14.78 33.31 -22.47
N GLN A 96 14.40 34.53 -22.10
CA GLN A 96 14.48 35.70 -22.96
C GLN A 96 15.44 36.70 -22.33
N SER A 97 16.42 37.15 -23.12
CA SER A 97 17.31 38.22 -22.70
C SER A 97 16.70 39.60 -22.99
N ASN A 98 16.85 40.54 -22.05
CA ASN A 98 16.57 41.96 -22.27
C ASN A 98 17.87 42.68 -22.66
N ASN A 99 18.49 42.20 -23.74
CA ASN A 99 19.54 42.94 -24.43
C ASN A 99 18.91 43.83 -25.52
N GLU A 100 19.67 44.75 -26.10
CA GLU A 100 19.22 45.60 -27.22
C GLU A 100 18.66 44.77 -28.38
N ILE A 101 19.26 43.60 -28.63
CA ILE A 101 18.73 42.54 -29.49
C ILE A 101 18.28 41.41 -28.57
N PRO A 102 16.97 41.16 -28.42
CA PRO A 102 16.46 40.10 -27.57
C PRO A 102 16.91 38.73 -28.09
N GLU A 103 17.58 37.95 -27.23
CA GLU A 103 17.87 36.55 -27.51
C GLU A 103 16.82 35.66 -26.85
N GLN A 104 16.22 34.77 -27.62
CA GLN A 104 15.35 33.72 -27.13
C GLN A 104 16.13 32.41 -27.08
N ASN A 105 16.23 31.84 -25.89
CA ASN A 105 16.97 30.62 -25.64
C ASN A 105 16.00 29.52 -25.16
N PHE A 106 15.98 28.41 -25.87
CA PHE A 106 15.26 27.20 -25.47
C PHE A 106 16.26 26.12 -25.04
N TYR A 107 16.03 25.57 -23.86
CA TYR A 107 16.88 24.53 -23.29
C TYR A 107 16.07 23.25 -23.11
N THR A 108 16.65 22.12 -23.46
CA THR A 108 16.14 20.80 -23.06
C THR A 108 17.28 19.93 -22.57
N GLY A 109 17.05 19.24 -21.45
CA GLY A 109 18.08 18.45 -20.78
C GLY A 109 17.57 17.10 -20.31
N LEU A 110 18.49 16.16 -20.23
CA LEU A 110 18.31 14.81 -19.71
C LEU A 110 19.37 14.54 -18.67
N SER A 111 19.00 13.88 -17.57
CA SER A 111 19.98 13.43 -16.59
C SER A 111 19.59 12.10 -15.96
N ARG A 112 20.59 11.41 -15.42
CA ARG A 112 20.40 10.12 -14.77
C ARG A 112 21.38 9.92 -13.64
N THR A 113 20.86 9.49 -12.50
CA THR A 113 21.64 9.06 -11.35
C THR A 113 22.22 7.66 -11.61
N PHE A 114 23.50 7.48 -11.30
CA PHE A 114 24.23 6.23 -11.36
C PHE A 114 24.90 5.93 -10.02
N GLY A 115 24.88 4.67 -9.62
CA GLY A 115 25.30 4.30 -8.27
C GLY A 115 24.43 4.97 -7.20
N ARG A 116 25.00 5.21 -6.02
CA ARG A 116 24.31 5.86 -4.89
C ARG A 116 24.40 7.39 -4.94
N TYR A 117 25.41 7.92 -5.63
CA TYR A 117 25.86 9.30 -5.42
C TYR A 117 26.19 10.07 -6.70
N GLY A 118 26.36 9.37 -7.82
CA GLY A 118 26.74 9.98 -9.08
C GLY A 118 25.51 10.39 -9.89
N THR A 119 25.57 11.51 -10.57
CA THR A 119 24.59 11.90 -11.58
C THR A 119 25.32 12.46 -12.78
N TRP A 120 24.91 12.06 -13.98
CA TRP A 120 25.36 12.69 -15.21
C TRP A 120 24.17 13.37 -15.89
N GLY A 121 24.43 14.41 -16.67
CA GLY A 121 23.41 15.06 -17.48
C GLY A 121 23.97 15.64 -18.76
N MET A 122 23.07 15.85 -19.71
CA MET A 122 23.31 16.50 -20.99
C MET A 122 22.19 17.50 -21.28
N ARG A 123 22.48 18.53 -22.04
CA ARG A 123 21.53 19.58 -22.42
C ARG A 123 21.81 20.07 -23.84
N LEU A 124 20.75 20.32 -24.58
CA LEU A 124 20.74 21.00 -25.86
C LEU A 124 20.14 22.39 -25.69
N ASP A 125 20.78 23.37 -26.30
CA ASP A 125 20.44 24.78 -26.19
C ASP A 125 20.21 25.31 -27.60
N TYR A 126 19.00 25.73 -27.92
CA TYR A 126 18.71 26.46 -29.15
C TYR A 126 18.67 27.95 -28.83
N ARG A 127 19.53 28.73 -29.48
CA ARG A 127 19.61 30.18 -29.31
C ARG A 127 19.12 30.87 -30.58
N LYS A 128 18.36 31.94 -30.43
CA LYS A 128 17.83 32.75 -31.54
C LYS A 128 17.86 34.24 -31.21
N GLY A 129 18.59 35.03 -31.98
CA GLY A 129 18.71 36.49 -31.84
C GLY A 129 20.11 36.99 -32.20
N GLY A 130 20.22 38.11 -32.91
CA GLY A 130 21.53 38.65 -33.36
C GLY A 130 22.30 37.68 -34.27
N ASP A 131 23.62 37.60 -34.10
CA ASP A 131 24.52 36.68 -34.82
C ASP A 131 24.63 35.29 -34.19
N THR A 132 23.86 34.99 -33.14
CA THR A 132 24.07 33.82 -32.26
C THR A 132 23.09 32.68 -32.51
N GLU A 133 22.42 32.64 -33.68
CA GLU A 133 21.52 31.53 -34.01
C GLU A 133 22.30 30.21 -34.16
N GLY A 134 21.92 29.22 -33.35
CA GLY A 134 22.64 27.96 -33.33
C GLY A 134 22.14 26.97 -32.28
N LEU A 135 22.54 25.72 -32.47
CA LEU A 135 22.33 24.64 -31.52
C LEU A 135 23.63 24.38 -30.77
N LEU A 136 23.57 24.39 -29.44
CA LEU A 136 24.70 24.11 -28.57
C LEU A 136 24.45 22.87 -27.73
N PHE A 137 25.54 22.22 -27.35
CA PHE A 137 25.55 21.07 -26.47
C PHE A 137 26.32 21.36 -25.18
N SER A 138 25.78 20.85 -24.07
CA SER A 138 26.40 20.92 -22.75
C SER A 138 26.29 19.57 -22.05
N GLY A 139 27.30 19.24 -21.24
CA GLY A 139 27.34 18.02 -20.45
C GLY A 139 27.91 18.27 -19.07
N GLY A 140 27.58 17.40 -18.12
CA GLY A 140 28.10 17.54 -16.77
C GLY A 140 27.87 16.32 -15.90
N MET A 141 28.59 16.30 -14.80
CA MET A 141 28.53 15.25 -13.79
C MET A 141 28.57 15.87 -12.39
N THR A 142 27.88 15.25 -11.45
CA THR A 142 27.93 15.55 -10.02
C THR A 142 28.09 14.27 -9.23
N TYR A 143 28.85 14.33 -8.14
CA TYR A 143 29.10 13.21 -7.24
C TYR A 143 28.97 13.66 -5.78
N ARG A 144 27.95 13.14 -5.09
CA ARG A 144 27.65 13.51 -3.70
C ARG A 144 28.36 12.59 -2.72
N ILE A 145 29.38 13.07 -2.01
CA ILE A 145 30.07 12.27 -0.99
C ILE A 145 29.32 12.42 0.33
N LEU A 146 28.37 11.52 0.60
CA LEU A 146 27.70 11.46 1.89
C LEU A 146 28.43 10.49 2.83
N GLU A 147 28.91 11.08 3.93
CA GLU A 147 29.32 10.46 5.20
C GLU A 147 30.70 9.77 5.22
N PHE A 148 31.68 10.46 5.82
CA PHE A 148 32.39 9.85 6.94
C PHE A 148 31.39 9.78 8.12
N ASP A 149 31.38 8.66 8.84
CA ASP A 149 30.56 8.34 10.02
C ASP A 149 29.58 9.44 10.55
N PRO A 150 28.25 9.22 10.51
CA PRO A 150 27.23 10.14 11.04
C PRO A 150 27.43 10.54 12.50
N ALA A 151 28.18 9.76 13.28
CA ALA A 151 28.42 10.03 14.69
C ALA A 151 29.53 11.08 14.94
N ASN A 152 30.45 11.31 13.99
CA ASN A 152 31.70 12.04 14.29
C ASN A 152 32.15 13.10 13.27
N THR A 153 31.48 13.25 12.13
CA THR A 153 31.90 14.25 11.14
C THR A 153 30.80 15.26 10.79
N PRO A 154 30.94 16.54 11.19
CA PRO A 154 29.94 17.58 10.91
C PRO A 154 29.96 18.07 9.45
N LEU A 155 30.65 17.37 8.55
CA LEU A 155 30.97 17.82 7.19
C LEU A 155 30.33 16.90 6.14
N LYS A 156 29.59 17.50 5.19
CA LYS A 156 29.13 16.84 3.96
C LYS A 156 29.76 17.53 2.76
N PHE A 157 30.17 16.74 1.76
CA PHE A 157 30.87 17.27 0.59
C PHE A 157 30.26 16.74 -0.71
N GLY A 158 30.25 17.57 -1.74
CA GLY A 158 29.88 17.14 -3.09
C GLY A 158 30.74 17.86 -4.10
N VAL A 159 31.07 17.19 -5.21
CA VAL A 159 31.80 17.78 -6.34
C VAL A 159 31.02 17.65 -7.62
N GLY A 160 31.30 18.52 -8.57
CA GLY A 160 30.77 18.35 -9.91
C GLY A 160 31.57 19.13 -10.92
N THR A 161 31.47 18.67 -12.15
CA THR A 161 32.16 19.19 -13.31
C THR A 161 31.17 19.34 -14.45
N GLN A 162 31.47 20.25 -15.37
CA GLN A 162 30.66 20.48 -16.55
C GLN A 162 31.51 21.00 -17.69
N PHE A 163 30.99 20.83 -18.89
CA PHE A 163 31.37 21.57 -20.08
C PHE A 163 30.11 22.11 -20.75
N SER A 164 30.16 23.30 -21.33
CA SER A 164 29.02 23.90 -22.01
C SER A 164 29.43 24.72 -23.22
N ASN A 165 28.42 25.07 -24.04
CA ASN A 165 28.57 25.85 -25.28
C ASN A 165 29.40 25.15 -26.37
N ILE A 166 29.30 23.82 -26.50
CA ILE A 166 29.86 23.13 -27.68
C ILE A 166 28.91 23.38 -28.86
N SER A 167 29.37 24.13 -29.86
CA SER A 167 28.56 24.45 -31.04
C SER A 167 28.31 23.21 -31.91
N LEU A 168 27.05 22.88 -32.16
CA LEU A 168 26.61 21.86 -33.12
C LEU A 168 26.18 22.48 -34.45
N SER A 169 25.64 23.71 -34.41
CA SER A 169 25.35 24.57 -35.56
C SER A 169 25.43 26.03 -35.15
N GLY A 170 25.69 26.94 -36.10
CA GLY A 170 25.87 28.37 -35.83
C GLY A 170 27.34 28.76 -35.62
N PRO A 171 27.64 29.85 -34.89
CA PRO A 171 28.99 30.37 -34.73
C PRO A 171 29.94 29.32 -34.12
N LYS A 172 31.12 29.14 -34.74
CA LYS A 172 32.15 28.18 -34.27
C LYS A 172 32.77 28.60 -32.93
N ASP A 173 32.79 29.91 -32.65
CA ASP A 173 33.36 30.49 -31.44
C ASP A 173 32.32 30.77 -30.35
N ALA A 174 31.44 29.81 -30.07
CA ALA A 174 30.46 29.91 -28.97
C ALA A 174 31.11 29.97 -27.57
N GLY A 175 32.44 29.88 -27.49
CA GLY A 175 33.24 29.94 -26.27
C GLY A 175 32.97 28.75 -25.37
N VAL A 176 33.68 27.64 -25.60
CA VAL A 176 33.55 26.43 -24.77
C VAL A 176 33.91 26.77 -23.34
N ILE A 177 33.00 26.45 -22.44
CA ILE A 177 33.13 26.68 -21.02
C ILE A 177 33.46 25.35 -20.35
N TRP A 178 34.52 25.31 -19.55
CA TRP A 178 34.81 24.22 -18.63
C TRP A 178 34.61 24.70 -17.21
N GLY A 179 33.97 23.88 -16.38
CA GLY A 179 33.64 24.30 -15.04
C GLY A 179 33.71 23.17 -14.03
N GLY A 180 34.10 23.52 -12.82
CA GLY A 180 34.12 22.62 -11.68
C GLY A 180 33.77 23.36 -10.39
N GLY A 181 33.21 22.65 -9.43
CA GLY A 181 32.88 23.23 -8.15
C GLY A 181 32.55 22.19 -7.11
N ALA A 182 32.40 22.67 -5.89
CA ALA A 182 32.04 21.83 -4.77
C ALA A 182 30.98 22.48 -3.88
N VAL A 183 30.33 21.66 -3.07
CA VAL A 183 29.51 22.10 -1.94
C VAL A 183 30.06 21.48 -0.66
N ILE A 184 30.32 22.32 0.34
CA ILE A 184 30.75 21.90 1.68
C ILE A 184 29.65 22.32 2.65
N SER A 185 28.99 21.37 3.31
CA SER A 185 27.97 21.66 4.33
C SER A 185 28.54 21.37 5.72
N ILE A 186 28.43 22.34 6.62
CA ILE A 186 28.97 22.31 7.98
C ILE A 186 27.80 22.28 8.98
N ASN A 187 27.92 21.46 10.02
CA ASN A 187 26.99 21.37 11.15
C ASN A 187 25.52 21.21 10.73
N GLN A 188 25.18 20.04 10.17
CA GLN A 188 23.82 19.70 9.73
C GLN A 188 23.17 20.70 8.74
N ASN A 189 23.98 21.33 7.88
CA ASN A 189 23.58 22.34 6.88
C ASN A 189 23.36 23.76 7.43
N PHE A 190 23.77 24.07 8.66
CA PHE A 190 23.73 25.43 9.18
C PHE A 190 24.51 26.43 8.30
N LEU A 191 25.64 25.98 7.73
CA LEU A 191 26.43 26.74 6.77
C LEU A 191 26.78 25.87 5.58
N LYS A 192 26.63 26.42 4.36
CA LYS A 192 27.08 25.80 3.12
C LYS A 192 28.03 26.72 2.37
N LEU A 193 29.12 26.18 1.86
CA LEU A 193 30.11 26.88 1.07
C LEU A 193 30.16 26.30 -0.35
N TYR A 194 30.28 27.19 -1.35
CA TYR A 194 30.24 26.86 -2.77
C TYR A 194 31.46 27.44 -3.50
N PRO A 195 32.65 26.84 -3.36
CA PRO A 195 33.81 27.19 -4.17
C PRO A 195 33.64 26.67 -5.60
N ASN A 196 33.83 27.56 -6.58
CA ASN A 196 33.62 27.26 -8.00
C ASN A 196 34.73 27.86 -8.86
N MET A 197 35.09 27.15 -9.93
CA MET A 197 36.07 27.57 -10.94
C MET A 197 35.58 27.30 -12.35
N LEU A 198 35.77 28.28 -13.23
CA LEU A 198 35.34 28.28 -14.63
C LEU A 198 36.52 28.65 -15.52
N ILE A 199 36.63 28.03 -16.68
CA ILE A 199 37.55 28.43 -17.76
C ILE A 199 36.69 28.70 -18.99
N GLU A 200 36.76 29.92 -19.51
CA GLU A 200 36.03 30.38 -20.70
C GLU A 200 37.01 31.18 -21.57
N ASN A 201 37.16 30.83 -22.85
CA ASN A 201 38.06 31.51 -23.80
C ASN A 201 39.49 31.70 -23.26
N LYS A 202 40.07 30.63 -22.69
CA LYS A 202 41.41 30.62 -22.06
C LYS A 202 41.56 31.53 -20.83
N LYS A 203 40.49 32.17 -20.35
CA LYS A 203 40.48 32.96 -19.11
C LYS A 203 39.86 32.15 -17.98
N GLY A 204 40.55 32.12 -16.83
CA GLY A 204 40.07 31.48 -15.61
C GLY A 204 39.28 32.46 -14.75
N TYR A 205 38.15 32.00 -14.19
CA TYR A 205 37.34 32.73 -13.24
C TYR A 205 37.03 31.85 -12.03
N TRP A 206 37.06 32.43 -10.85
CA TRP A 206 36.58 31.81 -9.62
C TRP A 206 35.33 32.53 -9.09
N ALA A 207 34.49 31.77 -8.38
CA ALA A 207 33.41 32.27 -7.53
C ALA A 207 33.43 31.56 -6.20
N PHE A 208 33.00 32.28 -5.17
CA PHE A 208 32.73 31.74 -3.86
C PHE A 208 31.33 32.16 -3.44
N GLY A 209 30.50 31.18 -3.08
CA GLY A 209 29.19 31.41 -2.47
C GLY A 209 29.16 30.86 -1.05
N ALA A 210 28.40 31.49 -0.17
CA ALA A 210 28.07 30.98 1.15
C ALA A 210 26.56 31.12 1.40
N ALA A 211 25.96 30.11 2.03
CA ALA A 211 24.57 30.10 2.47
C ALA A 211 24.51 29.77 3.95
N PHE A 212 23.98 30.71 4.73
CA PHE A 212 23.73 30.60 6.16
C PHE A 212 22.25 30.29 6.40
N LEU A 213 21.96 29.19 7.11
CA LEU A 213 20.60 28.69 7.33
C LEU A 213 20.26 28.79 8.83
N PRO A 214 19.86 29.98 9.31
CA PRO A 214 19.49 30.16 10.73
C PRO A 214 18.21 29.38 11.09
N LEU A 215 17.37 29.10 10.09
CA LEU A 215 16.15 28.32 10.18
C LEU A 215 16.09 27.36 8.98
N GLU A 216 15.37 26.24 9.09
CA GLU A 216 15.22 25.30 7.96
C GLU A 216 14.54 25.93 6.74
N GLN A 217 13.70 26.94 6.97
CA GLN A 217 12.89 27.63 5.97
C GLN A 217 13.57 28.89 5.40
N VAL A 218 14.63 29.41 6.01
CA VAL A 218 15.21 30.71 5.64
C VAL A 218 16.71 30.57 5.47
N SER A 219 17.25 31.06 4.35
CA SER A 219 18.69 31.16 4.16
C SER A 219 19.13 32.55 3.73
N LEU A 220 20.20 33.04 4.36
CA LEU A 220 20.94 34.21 3.92
C LEU A 220 22.09 33.76 3.02
N ASN A 221 22.12 34.26 1.80
CA ASN A 221 23.10 33.88 0.79
C ASN A 221 24.01 35.05 0.48
N MET A 222 25.29 34.77 0.26
CA MET A 222 26.26 35.76 -0.20
C MET A 222 27.20 35.14 -1.22
N SER A 223 27.66 35.94 -2.17
CA SER A 223 28.69 35.48 -3.10
C SER A 223 29.58 36.60 -3.60
N ILE A 224 30.75 36.19 -4.07
CA ILE A 224 31.75 37.03 -4.72
C ILE A 224 32.33 36.27 -5.91
N SER A 225 32.67 37.00 -6.98
CA SER A 225 33.30 36.38 -8.15
C SER A 225 34.21 37.33 -8.92
N SER A 226 35.35 36.80 -9.34
CA SER A 226 36.27 37.43 -10.31
C SER A 226 35.62 37.79 -11.66
N ARG A 227 34.66 36.99 -12.15
CA ARG A 227 33.98 37.27 -13.43
C ARG A 227 33.20 38.59 -13.39
N THR A 228 32.72 38.96 -12.22
CA THR A 228 32.04 40.24 -11.98
C THR A 228 32.90 41.22 -11.21
N LYS A 229 34.21 41.23 -11.46
CA LYS A 229 35.17 42.17 -10.83
C LYS A 229 35.09 42.17 -9.30
N ASN A 230 34.96 40.99 -8.69
CA ASN A 230 34.91 40.77 -7.25
C ASN A 230 33.74 41.47 -6.52
N ARG A 231 32.65 41.73 -7.23
CA ARG A 231 31.46 42.34 -6.64
C ARG A 231 30.68 41.35 -5.77
N ILE A 232 30.24 41.83 -4.62
CA ILE A 232 29.47 41.06 -3.64
C ILE A 232 27.99 41.08 -4.01
N ARG A 233 27.32 39.94 -3.87
CA ARG A 233 25.87 39.82 -4.00
C ARG A 233 25.30 39.27 -2.72
N VAL A 234 24.13 39.76 -2.33
CA VAL A 234 23.42 39.31 -1.13
C VAL A 234 22.05 38.83 -1.52
N GLY A 235 21.68 37.66 -1.04
CA GLY A 235 20.40 37.04 -1.33
C GLY A 235 19.73 36.51 -0.08
N LEU A 236 18.44 36.29 -0.21
CA LEU A 236 17.62 35.69 0.83
C LEU A 236 16.68 34.68 0.18
N SER A 237 16.65 33.47 0.71
CA SER A 237 15.77 32.40 0.21
C SER A 237 14.79 31.98 1.28
N PHE A 238 13.55 31.78 0.88
CA PHE A 238 12.47 31.21 1.66
C PHE A 238 12.06 29.86 1.08
N ARG A 239 11.99 28.85 1.94
CA ARG A 239 11.51 27.51 1.64
C ARG A 239 10.18 27.30 2.38
N MET A 240 9.15 27.03 1.60
CA MET A 240 7.82 26.63 2.05
C MET A 240 7.59 25.17 1.64
N ASP A 241 6.56 24.52 2.19
CA ASP A 241 6.29 23.09 1.94
C ASP A 241 6.24 22.72 0.45
N ARG A 242 5.65 23.61 -0.37
CA ARG A 242 5.45 23.38 -1.81
C ARG A 242 5.95 24.50 -2.70
N ALA A 243 6.69 25.44 -2.15
CA ALA A 243 7.20 26.57 -2.88
C ALA A 243 8.54 27.06 -2.35
N PHE A 244 9.29 27.73 -3.21
CA PHE A 244 10.49 28.44 -2.84
C PHE A 244 10.42 29.84 -3.42
N ALA A 245 10.90 30.81 -2.67
CA ALA A 245 11.08 32.18 -3.12
C ALA A 245 12.54 32.60 -2.87
N ASP A 246 13.17 33.23 -3.84
CA ASP A 246 14.55 33.72 -3.72
C ASP A 246 14.58 35.17 -4.15
N LEU A 247 15.20 36.00 -3.33
CA LEU A 247 15.41 37.42 -3.58
C LEU A 247 16.91 37.70 -3.58
N VAL A 248 17.40 38.44 -4.56
CA VAL A 248 18.81 38.84 -4.61
C VAL A 248 18.94 40.29 -4.96
N TYR A 249 19.75 40.99 -4.16
CA TYR A 249 20.17 42.34 -4.44
C TYR A 249 21.60 42.35 -4.98
N ILE A 250 21.78 43.06 -6.09
CA ILE A 250 23.05 43.26 -6.78
C ILE A 250 23.42 44.74 -6.60
N PRO A 251 24.22 45.10 -5.56
CA PRO A 251 24.35 46.48 -5.10
C PRO A 251 24.91 47.43 -6.15
N ASP A 252 25.87 46.96 -6.94
CA ASP A 252 26.53 47.71 -8.01
C ASP A 252 25.61 48.05 -9.17
N GLN A 253 24.59 47.22 -9.42
CA GLN A 253 23.59 47.44 -10.46
C GLN A 253 22.32 48.11 -9.91
N LYS A 254 22.23 48.31 -8.58
CA LYS A 254 21.00 48.69 -7.88
C LYS A 254 19.80 47.84 -8.31
N ARG A 255 20.03 46.54 -8.51
CA ARG A 255 19.08 45.62 -9.14
C ARG A 255 18.61 44.57 -8.16
N LEU A 256 17.32 44.27 -8.23
CA LEU A 256 16.64 43.26 -7.44
C LEU A 256 16.11 42.17 -8.36
N GLN A 257 16.50 40.93 -8.09
CA GLN A 257 16.03 39.74 -8.78
C GLN A 257 15.16 38.89 -7.86
N ALA A 258 14.12 38.29 -8.41
CA ALA A 258 13.24 37.37 -7.69
C ALA A 258 13.05 36.06 -8.47
N SER A 259 12.97 34.94 -7.76
CA SER A 259 12.65 33.63 -8.35
C SER A 259 11.64 32.90 -7.50
N PHE A 260 10.69 32.26 -8.16
CA PHE A 260 9.66 31.46 -7.52
C PHE A 260 9.68 30.06 -8.11
N THR A 261 9.75 29.03 -7.27
CA THR A 261 9.69 27.63 -7.69
C THR A 261 8.54 26.94 -6.97
N PHE A 262 7.70 26.23 -7.71
CA PHE A 262 6.54 25.51 -7.19
C PHE A 262 6.72 24.00 -7.38
N LEU A 263 6.36 23.24 -6.35
CA LEU A 263 6.34 21.77 -6.37
C LEU A 263 4.96 21.27 -6.80
N LEU A 264 4.89 20.58 -7.94
CA LEU A 264 3.65 20.11 -8.54
C LEU A 264 3.41 18.61 -8.29
N GLY A 265 2.17 18.25 -7.98
CA GLY A 265 1.72 16.85 -7.82
C GLY A 265 2.27 16.14 -6.57
N LYS A 266 2.17 14.80 -6.55
CA LYS A 266 2.63 14.00 -5.42
C LYS A 266 4.15 14.06 -5.23
N SER A 267 4.57 13.97 -3.98
CA SER A 267 5.99 13.87 -3.62
C SER A 267 6.62 12.60 -4.20
N PRO A 268 7.96 12.55 -4.38
CA PRO A 268 8.67 11.31 -4.70
C PRO A 268 8.36 10.19 -3.72
N GLU A 269 8.22 10.51 -2.42
CA GLU A 269 7.89 9.57 -1.35
C GLU A 269 6.49 8.98 -1.53
N GLU A 270 5.49 9.83 -1.76
CA GLU A 270 4.12 9.41 -2.02
C GLU A 270 4.03 8.56 -3.30
N LYS A 271 4.71 8.98 -4.38
CA LYS A 271 4.75 8.20 -5.64
C LYS A 271 5.44 6.86 -5.45
N ALA A 272 6.56 6.83 -4.73
CA ALA A 272 7.28 5.59 -4.44
C ALA A 272 6.40 4.64 -3.63
N GLN A 273 5.68 5.15 -2.64
CA GLN A 273 4.76 4.37 -1.82
C GLN A 273 3.57 3.86 -2.63
N ASP A 274 2.99 4.65 -3.53
CA ASP A 274 1.93 4.22 -4.45
C ASP A 274 2.40 3.03 -5.31
N TYR A 275 3.58 3.13 -5.94
CA TYR A 275 4.15 2.05 -6.73
C TYR A 275 4.49 0.83 -5.87
N PHE A 276 4.98 1.04 -4.65
CA PHE A 276 5.28 -0.04 -3.73
C PHE A 276 4.02 -0.82 -3.33
N ASN A 277 2.93 -0.11 -3.02
CA ASN A 277 1.63 -0.71 -2.73
C ASN A 277 1.05 -1.43 -3.94
N ALA A 278 1.17 -0.85 -5.14
CA ALA A 278 0.79 -1.52 -6.39
C ALA A 278 1.60 -2.81 -6.62
N GLY A 279 2.90 -2.78 -6.32
CA GLY A 279 3.77 -3.95 -6.38
C GLY A 279 3.36 -5.05 -5.40
N LYS A 280 3.00 -4.69 -4.16
CA LYS A 280 2.44 -5.63 -3.17
C LYS A 280 1.15 -6.27 -3.66
N LYS A 281 0.20 -5.48 -4.14
CA LYS A 281 -1.06 -6.00 -4.72
C LYS A 281 -0.79 -6.92 -5.91
N ALA A 282 0.17 -6.59 -6.77
CA ALA A 282 0.57 -7.46 -7.87
C ALA A 282 1.19 -8.79 -7.39
N LEU A 283 1.87 -8.82 -6.24
CA LEU A 283 2.33 -10.08 -5.62
C LEU A 283 1.19 -10.93 -5.09
N GLU A 284 0.20 -10.32 -4.43
CA GLU A 284 -1.02 -11.00 -3.96
C GLU A 284 -1.78 -11.63 -5.14
N ASP A 285 -1.87 -10.90 -6.25
CA ASP A 285 -2.42 -11.36 -7.53
C ASP A 285 -1.53 -12.39 -8.27
N ARG A 286 -0.37 -12.79 -7.72
CA ARG A 286 0.65 -13.64 -8.37
C ARG A 286 1.21 -13.11 -9.70
N LYS A 287 1.08 -11.81 -9.98
CA LYS A 287 1.60 -11.13 -11.18
C LYS A 287 3.03 -10.64 -10.95
N LEU A 288 3.99 -11.58 -10.85
CA LEU A 288 5.37 -11.28 -10.46
C LEU A 288 6.07 -10.27 -11.38
N ALA A 289 5.88 -10.33 -12.69
CA ALA A 289 6.52 -9.40 -13.63
C ALA A 289 6.06 -7.94 -13.41
N ARG A 290 4.76 -7.75 -13.13
CA ARG A 290 4.20 -6.44 -12.79
C ARG A 290 4.71 -5.97 -11.43
N ALA A 291 4.70 -6.85 -10.43
CA ALA A 291 5.23 -6.56 -9.11
C ALA A 291 6.69 -6.09 -9.17
N ARG A 292 7.52 -6.79 -9.97
CA ARG A 292 8.93 -6.42 -10.20
C ARG A 292 9.04 -5.00 -10.77
N GLU A 293 8.27 -4.66 -11.79
CA GLU A 293 8.32 -3.34 -12.42
C GLU A 293 7.84 -2.24 -11.47
N ASP A 294 6.78 -2.48 -10.71
CA ASP A 294 6.26 -1.51 -9.74
C ASP A 294 7.26 -1.29 -8.58
N PHE A 295 7.89 -2.35 -8.05
CA PHE A 295 8.98 -2.19 -7.07
C PHE A 295 10.19 -1.49 -7.65
N ARG A 296 10.53 -1.73 -8.92
CA ARG A 296 11.61 -1.01 -9.62
C ARG A 296 11.29 0.48 -9.68
N ARG A 297 10.06 0.86 -10.01
CA ARG A 297 9.62 2.27 -10.06
C ARG A 297 9.70 2.92 -8.69
N ALA A 298 9.22 2.24 -7.64
CA ALA A 298 9.33 2.74 -6.27
C ALA A 298 10.80 3.02 -5.90
N TRP A 299 11.70 2.08 -6.20
CA TRP A 299 13.14 2.25 -5.98
C TRP A 299 13.74 3.39 -6.81
N CYS A 300 13.28 3.62 -8.05
CA CYS A 300 13.74 4.74 -8.85
C CYS A 300 13.38 6.12 -8.28
N TYR A 301 12.24 6.27 -7.60
CA TYR A 301 11.86 7.53 -6.95
C TYR A 301 12.66 7.81 -5.68
N ILE A 302 13.04 6.76 -4.92
CA ILE A 302 13.89 6.87 -3.74
C ILE A 302 15.03 5.84 -3.80
N PRO A 303 16.12 6.12 -4.53
CA PRO A 303 17.23 5.17 -4.73
C PRO A 303 17.93 4.73 -3.44
N GLU A 304 17.93 5.61 -2.43
CA GLU A 304 18.55 5.40 -1.12
C GLU A 304 17.74 4.45 -0.22
N ASN A 305 16.45 4.23 -0.52
CA ASN A 305 15.61 3.38 0.28
C ASN A 305 15.96 1.89 0.06
N ASN A 306 16.71 1.34 1.01
CA ASN A 306 17.14 -0.05 1.01
C ASN A 306 15.96 -1.05 0.97
N PHE A 307 14.80 -0.68 1.51
CA PHE A 307 13.63 -1.55 1.53
C PHE A 307 13.08 -1.76 0.12
N TYR A 308 12.86 -0.69 -0.66
CA TYR A 308 12.40 -0.81 -2.05
C TYR A 308 13.38 -1.59 -2.92
N ARG A 309 14.69 -1.34 -2.74
CA ARG A 309 15.75 -2.10 -3.41
C ARG A 309 15.71 -3.58 -3.08
N LYS A 310 15.55 -3.94 -1.80
CA LYS A 310 15.44 -5.34 -1.34
C LYS A 310 14.20 -6.00 -1.93
N SER A 311 13.04 -5.35 -1.92
CA SER A 311 11.81 -5.89 -2.51
C SER A 311 11.96 -6.17 -4.01
N TYR A 312 12.52 -5.23 -4.77
CA TYR A 312 12.82 -5.43 -6.19
C TYR A 312 13.76 -6.62 -6.41
N LYS A 313 14.85 -6.72 -5.64
CA LYS A 313 15.82 -7.83 -5.74
C LYS A 313 15.21 -9.18 -5.40
N LEU A 314 14.40 -9.27 -4.34
CA LEU A 314 13.75 -10.50 -3.91
C LEU A 314 12.81 -11.03 -4.99
N VAL A 315 11.94 -10.17 -5.54
CA VAL A 315 11.02 -10.56 -6.62
C VAL A 315 11.79 -10.92 -7.90
N SER A 316 12.86 -10.19 -8.21
CA SER A 316 13.70 -10.51 -9.37
C SER A 316 14.38 -11.88 -9.23
N ARG A 317 14.87 -12.23 -8.04
CA ARG A 317 15.43 -13.56 -7.76
C ARG A 317 14.37 -14.65 -7.87
N LYS A 318 13.18 -14.43 -7.31
CA LYS A 318 12.06 -15.38 -7.39
C LYS A 318 11.63 -15.65 -8.84
N ILE A 319 11.50 -14.60 -9.65
CA ILE A 319 11.20 -14.74 -11.09
C ILE A 319 12.30 -15.56 -11.77
N LYS A 320 13.57 -15.29 -11.46
CA LYS A 320 14.70 -16.02 -12.03
C LYS A 320 14.67 -17.50 -11.64
N SER A 321 14.44 -17.82 -10.37
CA SER A 321 14.36 -19.22 -9.90
C SER A 321 13.16 -19.96 -10.48
N GLU A 322 12.00 -19.30 -10.62
CA GLU A 322 10.84 -19.91 -11.27
C GLU A 322 11.11 -20.18 -12.75
N GLN A 323 11.84 -19.28 -13.42
CA GLN A 323 12.25 -19.47 -14.81
C GLN A 323 13.23 -20.65 -14.96
N GLU A 324 14.27 -20.72 -14.12
CA GLU A 324 15.25 -21.82 -14.13
C GLU A 324 14.57 -23.18 -13.91
N HIS A 325 13.56 -23.24 -13.04
CA HIS A 325 12.78 -24.45 -12.81
C HIS A 325 11.89 -24.83 -14.00
N ILE A 326 11.23 -23.85 -14.63
CA ILE A 326 10.46 -24.06 -15.86
C ILE A 326 11.36 -24.55 -16.99
N ASP A 327 12.56 -23.99 -17.12
CA ASP A 327 13.52 -24.36 -18.16
C ASP A 327 14.03 -25.80 -17.96
N SER A 328 14.26 -26.21 -16.71
CA SER A 328 14.58 -27.62 -16.38
C SER A 328 13.46 -28.58 -16.77
N TRP A 329 12.21 -28.24 -16.45
CA TRP A 329 11.04 -29.03 -16.85
C TRP A 329 10.84 -29.07 -18.37
N MET A 330 11.13 -27.97 -19.06
CA MET A 330 11.15 -27.95 -20.52
C MET A 330 12.17 -28.93 -21.08
N GLN A 331 13.38 -28.95 -20.52
CA GLN A 331 14.42 -29.88 -20.96
C GLN A 331 14.06 -31.35 -20.69
N GLU A 332 13.44 -31.64 -19.55
CA GLU A 332 12.90 -32.99 -19.25
C GLU A 332 11.85 -33.39 -20.28
N ALA A 333 10.90 -32.50 -20.59
CA ALA A 333 9.85 -32.74 -21.57
C ALA A 333 10.42 -32.97 -22.98
N GLU A 334 11.42 -32.18 -23.40
CA GLU A 334 12.10 -32.34 -24.69
C GLU A 334 12.88 -33.65 -24.79
N ASN A 335 13.55 -34.08 -23.72
CA ASN A 335 14.24 -35.38 -23.69
C ASN A 335 13.25 -36.56 -23.77
N LEU A 336 12.08 -36.46 -23.12
CA LEU A 336 11.02 -37.45 -23.25
C LEU A 336 10.45 -37.50 -24.67
N GLU A 337 10.28 -36.33 -25.32
CA GLU A 337 9.87 -36.21 -26.72
C GLU A 337 10.89 -36.90 -27.64
N GLN A 338 12.19 -36.64 -27.46
CA GLN A 338 13.27 -37.25 -28.25
C GLN A 338 13.33 -38.78 -28.12
N ARG A 339 12.99 -39.32 -26.95
CA ARG A 339 12.92 -40.76 -26.69
C ARG A 339 11.63 -41.42 -27.20
N GLY A 340 10.71 -40.64 -27.78
CA GLY A 340 9.44 -41.14 -28.30
C GLY A 340 8.36 -41.37 -27.23
N TYR A 341 8.54 -40.91 -25.99
CA TYR A 341 7.53 -40.99 -24.93
C TYR A 341 6.54 -39.82 -25.01
N TYR A 342 5.84 -39.71 -26.15
CA TYR A 342 5.05 -38.52 -26.52
C TYR A 342 3.95 -38.19 -25.52
N PHE A 343 3.27 -39.19 -24.96
CA PHE A 343 2.23 -38.94 -23.94
C PHE A 343 2.80 -38.33 -22.66
N ILE A 344 3.96 -38.82 -22.20
CA ILE A 344 4.60 -38.33 -20.97
C ILE A 344 5.16 -36.92 -21.20
N ALA A 345 5.79 -36.69 -22.36
CA ALA A 345 6.25 -35.37 -22.78
C ALA A 345 5.10 -34.35 -22.82
N ALA A 346 3.97 -34.72 -23.44
CA ALA A 346 2.79 -33.86 -23.51
C ALA A 346 2.21 -33.54 -22.12
N MET A 347 2.22 -34.49 -21.18
CA MET A 347 1.84 -34.24 -19.79
C MET A 347 2.80 -33.26 -19.10
N ARG A 348 4.11 -33.37 -19.32
CA ARG A 348 5.08 -32.41 -18.79
C ARG A 348 4.88 -31.00 -19.35
N TYR A 349 4.60 -30.87 -20.65
CA TYR A 349 4.25 -29.57 -21.21
C TYR A 349 2.96 -28.99 -20.63
N LEU A 350 1.96 -29.83 -20.34
CA LEU A 350 0.75 -29.39 -19.63
C LEU A 350 1.06 -28.93 -18.20
N ASP A 351 1.95 -29.61 -17.46
CA ASP A 351 2.38 -29.20 -16.12
C ASP A 351 3.05 -27.81 -16.17
N ILE A 352 3.88 -27.55 -17.17
CA ILE A 352 4.53 -26.25 -17.40
C ILE A 352 3.47 -25.18 -17.70
N LEU A 353 2.50 -25.47 -18.56
CA LEU A 353 1.41 -24.54 -18.89
C LEU A 353 0.44 -24.30 -17.72
N ASN A 354 0.29 -25.25 -16.81
CA ASN A 354 -0.48 -25.05 -15.59
C ASN A 354 0.21 -24.06 -14.65
N GLN A 355 1.54 -24.03 -14.60
CA GLN A 355 2.29 -23.04 -13.82
C GLN A 355 2.40 -21.69 -14.52
N ASN A 356 2.64 -21.72 -15.84
CA ASN A 356 2.77 -20.53 -16.66
C ASN A 356 1.91 -20.67 -17.93
N PRO A 357 0.63 -20.25 -17.86
CA PRO A 357 -0.31 -20.38 -18.98
C PRO A 357 0.13 -19.67 -20.25
N ASP A 358 1.07 -18.73 -20.20
CA ASP A 358 1.54 -17.96 -21.34
C ASP A 358 2.91 -18.42 -21.87
N TYR A 359 3.46 -19.52 -21.34
CA TYR A 359 4.75 -20.04 -21.77
C TYR A 359 4.68 -20.56 -23.23
N ARG A 360 5.09 -19.71 -24.16
CA ARG A 360 4.89 -19.88 -25.61
C ARG A 360 5.54 -21.16 -26.14
N ALA A 361 6.74 -21.51 -25.67
CA ALA A 361 7.47 -22.69 -26.14
C ALA A 361 6.70 -23.99 -25.84
N ALA A 362 6.19 -24.17 -24.61
CA ALA A 362 5.39 -25.35 -24.25
C ALA A 362 4.08 -25.44 -25.06
N LYS A 363 3.39 -24.31 -25.34
CA LYS A 363 2.19 -24.31 -26.20
C LYS A 363 2.48 -24.83 -27.61
N VAL A 364 3.59 -24.39 -28.19
CA VAL A 364 4.00 -24.79 -29.55
C VAL A 364 4.34 -26.27 -29.59
N ARG A 365 5.18 -26.75 -28.66
CA ARG A 365 5.55 -28.16 -28.54
C ARG A 365 4.34 -29.08 -28.32
N LEU A 366 3.45 -28.72 -27.39
CA LEU A 366 2.24 -29.49 -27.12
C LEU A 366 1.34 -29.61 -28.35
N ARG A 367 1.23 -28.55 -29.16
CA ARG A 367 0.45 -28.59 -30.41
C ARG A 367 1.08 -29.54 -31.43
N ALA A 368 2.41 -29.54 -31.55
CA ALA A 368 3.14 -30.44 -32.45
C ALA A 368 3.03 -31.92 -32.02
N LEU A 369 2.96 -32.18 -30.71
CA LEU A 369 2.84 -33.54 -30.16
C LEU A 369 1.46 -34.16 -30.34
N ARG A 370 0.38 -33.37 -30.41
CA ARG A 370 -1.00 -33.87 -30.50
C ARG A 370 -1.23 -35.02 -31.50
N PRO A 371 -0.77 -34.96 -32.77
CA PRO A 371 -0.95 -36.07 -33.71
C PRO A 371 -0.16 -37.33 -33.34
N LEU A 372 1.00 -37.20 -32.68
CA LEU A 372 1.89 -38.31 -32.33
C LEU A 372 1.43 -39.07 -31.08
N VAL A 373 0.69 -38.40 -30.19
CA VAL A 373 0.22 -38.95 -28.92
C VAL A 373 -0.84 -40.06 -29.12
N GLY A 374 -1.50 -40.14 -30.28
CA GLY A 374 -2.60 -41.08 -30.53
C GLY A 374 -2.28 -42.56 -30.25
N ASN A 375 -1.10 -43.04 -30.63
CA ASN A 375 -0.67 -44.41 -30.35
C ASN A 375 -0.40 -44.66 -28.86
N ASP A 376 0.20 -43.69 -28.16
CA ASP A 376 0.43 -43.77 -26.72
C ASP A 376 -0.86 -43.66 -25.90
N VAL A 377 -1.87 -42.91 -26.38
CA VAL A 377 -3.20 -42.87 -25.75
C VAL A 377 -3.78 -44.27 -25.67
N ASN A 378 -3.77 -45.01 -26.78
CA ASN A 378 -4.33 -46.36 -26.83
C ASN A 378 -3.61 -47.31 -25.86
N ARG A 379 -2.27 -47.24 -25.77
CA ARG A 379 -1.48 -48.03 -24.82
C ARG A 379 -1.81 -47.66 -23.37
N THR A 380 -1.93 -46.37 -23.08
CA THR A 380 -2.25 -45.85 -21.76
C THR A 380 -3.67 -46.20 -21.34
N LEU A 381 -4.61 -46.21 -22.29
CA LEU A 381 -6.00 -46.59 -22.10
C LEU A 381 -6.12 -48.06 -21.68
N LYS A 382 -5.40 -48.98 -22.35
CA LYS A 382 -5.32 -50.39 -21.96
C LYS A 382 -4.81 -50.58 -20.53
N LYS A 383 -3.80 -49.81 -20.11
CA LYS A 383 -3.31 -49.85 -18.72
C LYS A 383 -4.37 -49.38 -17.72
N GLY A 384 -5.13 -48.33 -18.05
CA GLY A 384 -6.26 -47.88 -17.25
C GLY A 384 -7.32 -48.98 -17.07
N GLU A 385 -7.67 -49.67 -18.15
CA GLU A 385 -8.59 -50.82 -18.13
C GLU A 385 -8.04 -51.99 -17.29
N GLU A 386 -6.74 -52.26 -17.34
CA GLU A 386 -6.09 -53.29 -16.53
C GLU A 386 -6.16 -52.95 -15.03
N TYR A 387 -5.92 -51.69 -14.65
CA TYR A 387 -6.07 -51.24 -13.26
C TYR A 387 -7.52 -51.31 -12.78
N LEU A 388 -8.50 -51.03 -13.65
CA LEU A 388 -9.91 -51.28 -13.34
C LEU A 388 -10.18 -52.75 -13.04
N LYS A 389 -9.70 -53.67 -13.89
CA LYS A 389 -9.87 -55.12 -13.69
C LYS A 389 -9.24 -55.59 -12.37
N LYS A 390 -8.15 -54.97 -11.94
CA LYS A 390 -7.46 -55.25 -10.67
C LYS A 390 -8.09 -54.55 -9.45
N GLY A 391 -9.24 -53.87 -9.61
CA GLY A 391 -9.93 -53.16 -8.53
C GLY A 391 -9.22 -51.87 -8.06
N ARG A 392 -8.16 -51.41 -8.75
CA ARG A 392 -7.44 -50.17 -8.41
C ARG A 392 -8.11 -48.96 -9.04
N ILE A 393 -9.35 -48.68 -8.62
CA ILE A 393 -10.25 -47.69 -9.22
C ILE A 393 -9.62 -46.29 -9.27
N ASP A 394 -9.00 -45.83 -8.18
CA ASP A 394 -8.42 -44.47 -8.13
C ASP A 394 -7.24 -44.27 -9.09
N VAL A 395 -6.45 -45.33 -9.32
CA VAL A 395 -5.33 -45.27 -10.27
C VAL A 395 -5.86 -45.22 -11.70
N ALA A 396 -6.86 -46.04 -12.01
CA ALA A 396 -7.49 -46.05 -13.32
C ALA A 396 -8.19 -44.72 -13.62
N GLU A 397 -8.93 -44.17 -12.66
CA GLU A 397 -9.59 -42.86 -12.79
C GLU A 397 -8.58 -41.75 -13.13
N LYS A 398 -7.43 -41.72 -12.44
CA LYS A 398 -6.34 -40.77 -12.74
C LYS A 398 -5.81 -40.93 -14.17
N ILE A 399 -5.69 -42.17 -14.65
CA ILE A 399 -5.22 -42.45 -16.02
C ILE A 399 -6.22 -41.93 -17.06
N PHE A 400 -7.51 -42.26 -16.93
CA PHE A 400 -8.53 -41.81 -17.88
C PHE A 400 -8.70 -40.29 -17.88
N LYS A 401 -8.61 -39.63 -16.71
CA LYS A 401 -8.60 -38.16 -16.62
C LYS A 401 -7.42 -37.54 -17.38
N LYS A 402 -6.21 -38.12 -17.27
CA LYS A 402 -5.04 -37.66 -18.03
C LYS A 402 -5.22 -37.80 -19.54
N ILE A 403 -5.83 -38.91 -19.99
CA ILE A 403 -6.16 -39.11 -21.40
C ILE A 403 -7.07 -37.97 -21.91
N LEU A 404 -8.11 -37.62 -21.14
CA LEU A 404 -9.05 -36.56 -21.53
C LEU A 404 -8.48 -35.14 -21.52
N LEU A 405 -7.36 -34.89 -20.82
CA LEU A 405 -6.64 -33.61 -20.89
C LEU A 405 -5.96 -33.41 -22.26
N LEU A 406 -5.53 -34.51 -22.89
CA LEU A 406 -4.84 -34.50 -24.17
C LEU A 406 -5.80 -34.69 -25.36
N ASP A 407 -6.73 -35.63 -25.21
CA ASP A 407 -7.80 -35.92 -26.17
C ASP A 407 -9.16 -35.86 -25.47
N LYS A 408 -9.77 -34.67 -25.52
CA LYS A 408 -11.07 -34.41 -24.91
C LYS A 408 -12.17 -35.31 -25.48
N HIS A 409 -12.05 -35.80 -26.71
CA HIS A 409 -13.08 -36.55 -27.42
C HIS A 409 -12.92 -38.07 -27.30
N ASN A 410 -11.98 -38.55 -26.49
CA ASN A 410 -11.76 -39.98 -26.30
C ASN A 410 -12.98 -40.68 -25.65
N GLN A 411 -13.81 -41.32 -26.48
CA GLN A 411 -15.06 -41.95 -26.01
C GLN A 411 -14.83 -43.06 -24.99
N LYS A 412 -13.80 -43.90 -25.19
CA LYS A 412 -13.49 -45.02 -24.29
C LYS A 412 -13.10 -44.54 -22.89
N ALA A 413 -12.26 -43.50 -22.79
CA ALA A 413 -11.89 -42.92 -21.50
C ALA A 413 -13.11 -42.27 -20.80
N ARG A 414 -14.03 -41.65 -21.55
CA ARG A 414 -15.28 -41.11 -20.98
C ARG A 414 -16.18 -42.22 -20.44
N GLN A 415 -16.43 -43.26 -21.22
CA GLN A 415 -17.24 -44.41 -20.79
C GLN A 415 -16.64 -45.09 -19.55
N ALA A 416 -15.31 -45.23 -19.49
CA ALA A 416 -14.65 -45.79 -18.32
C ALA A 416 -14.82 -44.90 -17.07
N LEU A 417 -14.74 -43.57 -17.21
CA LEU A 417 -15.00 -42.63 -16.10
C LEU A 417 -16.47 -42.62 -15.67
N GLU A 418 -17.41 -42.74 -16.60
CA GLU A 418 -18.84 -42.88 -16.29
C GLU A 418 -19.10 -44.16 -15.49
N LYS A 419 -18.49 -45.28 -15.87
CA LYS A 419 -18.58 -46.53 -15.11
C LYS A 419 -17.99 -46.39 -13.71
N ILE A 420 -16.80 -45.78 -13.59
CA ILE A 420 -16.19 -45.49 -12.28
C ILE A 420 -17.10 -44.61 -11.42
N ALA A 421 -17.71 -43.58 -12.01
CA ALA A 421 -18.62 -42.69 -11.31
C ALA A 421 -19.86 -43.43 -10.81
N GLU A 422 -20.42 -44.34 -11.61
CA GLU A 422 -21.55 -45.18 -11.22
C GLU A 422 -21.19 -46.13 -10.06
N ASP A 423 -20.03 -46.79 -10.14
CA ASP A 423 -19.55 -47.68 -9.07
C ASP A 423 -19.30 -46.90 -7.75
N LYS A 424 -18.70 -45.71 -7.83
CA LYS A 424 -18.52 -44.81 -6.68
C LYS A 424 -19.84 -44.29 -6.13
N ARG A 425 -20.81 -43.98 -7.00
CA ARG A 425 -22.15 -43.57 -6.58
C ARG A 425 -22.82 -44.67 -5.77
N LYS A 426 -22.83 -45.91 -6.27
CA LYS A 426 -23.39 -47.08 -5.57
C LYS A 426 -22.71 -47.31 -4.22
N ALA A 427 -21.38 -47.20 -4.15
CA ALA A 427 -20.67 -47.30 -2.88
C ALA A 427 -21.03 -46.17 -1.89
N ALA A 428 -21.37 -44.98 -2.39
CA ALA A 428 -21.80 -43.86 -1.55
C ALA A 428 -23.28 -43.95 -1.09
N GLU A 429 -24.12 -44.73 -1.77
CA GLU A 429 -25.56 -44.87 -1.48
C GLU A 429 -25.81 -45.42 -0.06
N GLU A 430 -25.01 -46.37 0.42
CA GLU A 430 -25.17 -46.92 1.78
C GLU A 430 -25.07 -45.81 2.83
N TYR A 431 -24.04 -44.97 2.73
CA TYR A 431 -23.84 -43.84 3.63
C TYR A 431 -24.92 -42.77 3.45
N PHE A 432 -25.40 -42.56 2.24
CA PHE A 432 -26.51 -41.65 1.96
C PHE A 432 -27.80 -42.11 2.66
N TYR A 433 -28.22 -43.37 2.51
CA TYR A 433 -29.43 -43.89 3.15
C TYR A 433 -29.32 -43.93 4.68
N ARG A 434 -28.13 -44.23 5.23
CA ARG A 434 -27.88 -44.10 6.68
C ARG A 434 -28.01 -42.64 7.15
N GLY A 435 -27.48 -41.70 6.37
CA GLY A 435 -27.63 -40.27 6.60
C GLY A 435 -29.10 -39.83 6.61
N LEU A 436 -29.91 -40.32 5.66
CA LEU A 436 -31.35 -40.09 5.61
C LEU A 436 -32.08 -40.66 6.84
N GLY A 437 -31.70 -41.85 7.28
CA GLY A 437 -32.25 -42.45 8.51
C GLY A 437 -32.00 -41.60 9.75
N TYR A 438 -30.79 -41.07 9.93
CA TYR A 438 -30.52 -40.13 11.02
C TYR A 438 -31.20 -38.78 10.84
N TYR A 439 -31.34 -38.32 9.59
CA TYR A 439 -32.01 -37.06 9.27
C TYR A 439 -33.50 -37.11 9.63
N SER A 440 -34.20 -38.19 9.32
CA SER A 440 -35.62 -38.40 9.67
C SER A 440 -35.83 -38.51 11.19
N GLN A 441 -34.87 -39.09 11.91
CA GLN A 441 -34.83 -39.12 13.38
C GLN A 441 -34.46 -37.77 14.02
N ARG A 442 -34.31 -36.70 13.23
CA ARG A 442 -33.85 -35.36 13.66
C ARG A 442 -32.46 -35.34 14.30
N ASN A 443 -31.66 -36.40 14.14
CA ASN A 443 -30.28 -36.46 14.60
C ASN A 443 -29.33 -35.84 13.56
N LEU A 444 -29.35 -34.51 13.47
CA LEU A 444 -28.64 -33.76 12.43
C LEU A 444 -27.11 -33.92 12.50
N ILE A 445 -26.54 -34.24 13.68
CA ILE A 445 -25.10 -34.44 13.86
C ILE A 445 -24.66 -35.73 13.16
N ARG A 446 -25.33 -36.85 13.47
CA ARG A 446 -25.02 -38.14 12.84
C ARG A 446 -25.36 -38.15 11.35
N ALA A 447 -26.49 -37.52 10.97
CA ALA A 447 -26.85 -37.36 9.57
C ALA A 447 -25.75 -36.65 8.77
N LYS A 448 -25.22 -35.54 9.30
CA LYS A 448 -24.11 -34.80 8.67
C LYS A 448 -22.83 -35.64 8.54
N GLN A 449 -22.52 -36.49 9.52
CA GLN A 449 -21.34 -37.36 9.47
C GLN A 449 -21.46 -38.41 8.36
N GLU A 450 -22.61 -39.09 8.25
CA GLU A 450 -22.84 -40.10 7.22
C GLU A 450 -22.89 -39.47 5.81
N PHE A 451 -23.54 -38.32 5.65
CA PHE A 451 -23.51 -37.57 4.38
C PHE A 451 -22.10 -37.13 3.97
N LYS A 452 -21.23 -36.78 4.92
CA LYS A 452 -19.83 -36.48 4.60
C LYS A 452 -19.08 -37.70 4.06
N LYS A 453 -19.27 -38.88 4.66
CA LYS A 453 -18.68 -40.14 4.15
C LYS A 453 -19.15 -40.45 2.74
N ALA A 454 -20.43 -40.22 2.44
CA ALA A 454 -20.95 -40.36 1.07
C ALA A 454 -20.23 -39.44 0.07
N LEU A 455 -19.96 -38.17 0.46
CA LEU A 455 -19.21 -37.23 -0.39
C LEU A 455 -17.70 -37.52 -0.47
N GLU A 456 -17.10 -38.18 0.51
CA GLU A 456 -15.72 -38.64 0.43
C GLU A 456 -15.53 -39.68 -0.68
N ILE A 457 -16.54 -40.53 -0.88
CA ILE A 457 -16.55 -41.56 -1.94
C ILE A 457 -16.97 -40.96 -3.29
N TYR A 458 -18.07 -40.19 -3.31
CA TYR A 458 -18.58 -39.53 -4.52
C TYR A 458 -18.78 -38.02 -4.32
N PRO A 459 -17.76 -37.19 -4.59
CA PRO A 459 -17.81 -35.74 -4.35
C PRO A 459 -18.89 -34.97 -5.12
N HIS A 460 -19.45 -35.58 -6.17
CA HIS A 460 -20.47 -34.97 -7.04
C HIS A 460 -21.90 -35.45 -6.73
N TYR A 461 -22.13 -36.12 -5.58
CA TYR A 461 -23.45 -36.56 -5.16
C TYR A 461 -24.36 -35.36 -4.83
N GLN A 462 -25.27 -34.99 -5.75
CA GLN A 462 -26.07 -33.76 -5.65
C GLN A 462 -27.09 -33.83 -4.51
N GLU A 463 -27.75 -34.98 -4.36
CA GLU A 463 -28.75 -35.25 -3.34
C GLU A 463 -28.15 -35.08 -1.94
N VAL A 464 -26.96 -35.64 -1.71
CA VAL A 464 -26.23 -35.48 -0.43
C VAL A 464 -25.93 -34.00 -0.13
N LYS A 465 -25.55 -33.21 -1.15
CA LYS A 465 -25.29 -31.77 -0.97
C LYS A 465 -26.55 -31.01 -0.58
N ILE A 466 -27.70 -31.34 -1.17
CA ILE A 466 -28.99 -30.74 -0.83
C ILE A 466 -29.30 -30.96 0.66
N TYR A 467 -29.18 -32.19 1.16
CA TYR A 467 -29.44 -32.49 2.57
C TYR A 467 -28.43 -31.82 3.52
N LEU A 468 -27.15 -31.76 3.16
CA LEU A 468 -26.16 -31.03 3.94
C LEU A 468 -26.50 -29.54 4.02
N ASP A 469 -26.92 -28.92 2.91
CA ASP A 469 -27.36 -27.53 2.89
C ASP A 469 -28.59 -27.29 3.77
N GLU A 470 -29.55 -28.20 3.78
CA GLU A 470 -30.69 -28.15 4.70
C GLU A 470 -30.26 -28.24 6.17
N ILE A 471 -29.36 -29.17 6.50
CA ILE A 471 -28.77 -29.28 7.85
C ILE A 471 -28.08 -27.97 8.23
N HIS A 472 -27.32 -27.37 7.31
CA HIS A 472 -26.64 -26.10 7.54
C HIS A 472 -27.62 -24.92 7.73
N LYS A 473 -28.72 -24.87 6.97
CA LYS A 473 -29.79 -23.88 7.15
C LYS A 473 -30.45 -24.03 8.52
N LYS A 474 -30.83 -25.25 8.91
CA LYS A 474 -31.44 -25.56 10.22
C LYS A 474 -30.50 -25.18 11.38
N ASN A 475 -29.20 -25.45 11.26
CA ASN A 475 -28.21 -25.07 12.29
C ASN A 475 -27.97 -23.56 12.35
N ARG A 476 -27.92 -22.87 11.20
CA ARG A 476 -27.81 -21.40 11.17
C ARG A 476 -29.01 -20.72 11.83
N GLN A 477 -30.23 -21.19 11.54
CA GLN A 477 -31.44 -20.66 12.17
C GLN A 477 -31.41 -20.82 13.69
N LYS A 478 -30.96 -21.98 14.19
CA LYS A 478 -30.78 -22.21 15.63
C LYS A 478 -29.76 -21.26 16.26
N SER A 479 -28.61 -21.07 15.63
CA SER A 479 -27.55 -20.17 16.11
C SER A 479 -28.00 -18.70 16.12
N VAL A 480 -28.68 -18.22 15.08
CA VAL A 480 -29.23 -16.86 15.05
C VAL A 480 -30.26 -16.63 16.16
N TRP A 481 -31.10 -17.64 16.44
CA TRP A 481 -32.07 -17.57 17.52
C TRP A 481 -31.39 -17.56 18.90
N ALA A 482 -30.35 -18.37 19.10
CA ALA A 482 -29.53 -18.36 20.30
C ALA A 482 -28.85 -16.99 20.53
N ASP A 483 -28.27 -16.40 19.48
CA ASP A 483 -27.66 -15.07 19.55
C ASP A 483 -28.69 -13.98 19.90
N SER A 484 -29.90 -14.06 19.33
CA SER A 484 -30.99 -13.14 19.66
C SER A 484 -31.39 -13.24 21.13
N LEU A 485 -31.43 -14.45 21.70
CA LEU A 485 -31.71 -14.65 23.12
C LEU A 485 -30.58 -14.15 24.01
N LEU A 486 -29.32 -14.37 23.64
CA LEU A 486 -28.16 -13.85 24.38
C LEU A 486 -28.18 -12.32 24.42
N ASN A 487 -28.42 -11.67 23.28
CA ASN A 487 -28.54 -10.21 23.22
C ASN A 487 -29.69 -9.68 24.09
N ARG A 488 -30.83 -10.39 24.10
CA ARG A 488 -31.96 -10.05 24.97
C ARG A 488 -31.62 -10.24 26.45
N ALA A 489 -30.92 -11.33 26.80
CA ALA A 489 -30.46 -11.60 28.16
C ALA A 489 -29.54 -10.49 28.67
N HIS A 490 -28.56 -10.06 27.86
CA HIS A 490 -27.66 -8.96 28.18
C HIS A 490 -28.41 -7.63 28.35
N ALA A 491 -29.37 -7.32 27.47
CA ALA A 491 -30.20 -6.12 27.59
C ALA A 491 -31.07 -6.13 28.86
N LEU A 492 -31.62 -7.30 29.24
CA LEU A 492 -32.38 -7.47 30.47
C LEU A 492 -31.50 -7.32 31.72
N GLU A 493 -30.25 -7.81 31.69
CA GLU A 493 -29.28 -7.56 32.76
C GLU A 493 -28.99 -6.07 32.94
N ALA A 494 -28.74 -5.33 31.85
CA ALA A 494 -28.50 -3.88 31.89
C ALA A 494 -29.68 -3.11 32.49
N LYS A 495 -30.90 -3.59 32.25
CA LYS A 495 -32.15 -3.06 32.82
C LYS A 495 -32.45 -3.55 34.25
N ASN A 496 -31.54 -4.29 34.89
CA ASN A 496 -31.74 -4.94 36.20
C ASN A 496 -32.90 -5.96 36.25
N SER A 497 -33.37 -6.45 35.10
CA SER A 497 -34.41 -7.47 34.98
C SER A 497 -33.79 -8.88 34.99
N TYR A 498 -33.17 -9.24 36.11
CA TYR A 498 -32.34 -10.44 36.21
C TYR A 498 -33.11 -11.76 36.08
N ALA A 499 -34.40 -11.80 36.43
CA ALA A 499 -35.21 -12.99 36.30
C ALA A 499 -35.50 -13.33 34.82
N GLY A 500 -35.78 -12.31 34.00
CA GLY A 500 -35.95 -12.48 32.55
C GLY A 500 -34.64 -12.81 31.86
N ALA A 501 -33.54 -12.18 32.26
CA ALA A 501 -32.22 -12.50 31.72
C ALA A 501 -31.82 -13.96 32.00
N LEU A 502 -32.11 -14.48 33.20
CA LEU A 502 -31.83 -15.87 33.55
C LEU A 502 -32.66 -16.86 32.71
N ASP A 503 -33.94 -16.56 32.45
CA ASP A 503 -34.80 -17.37 31.58
C ASP A 503 -34.24 -17.44 30.16
N ASP A 504 -33.78 -16.30 29.62
CA ASP A 504 -33.20 -16.24 28.28
C ASP A 504 -31.91 -17.05 28.15
N TYR A 505 -31.01 -17.00 29.15
CA TYR A 505 -29.82 -17.85 29.13
C TYR A 505 -30.15 -19.34 29.23
N ILE A 506 -31.15 -19.72 30.04
CA ILE A 506 -31.57 -21.13 30.15
C ILE A 506 -32.14 -21.59 28.81
N ARG A 507 -32.95 -20.76 28.15
CA ARG A 507 -33.45 -21.05 26.80
C ARG A 507 -32.32 -21.16 25.79
N VAL A 508 -31.21 -20.45 25.91
CA VAL A 508 -30.04 -20.69 25.03
C VAL A 508 -29.45 -22.08 25.28
N LEU A 509 -29.33 -22.49 26.54
CA LEU A 509 -28.79 -23.80 26.92
C LEU A 509 -29.69 -24.99 26.54
N ASP A 510 -31.00 -24.79 26.40
CA ASP A 510 -31.92 -25.84 25.92
C ASP A 510 -31.61 -26.25 24.46
N TRP A 511 -31.04 -25.34 23.65
CA TRP A 511 -30.71 -25.59 22.24
C TRP A 511 -29.22 -25.76 22.01
N GLU A 512 -28.40 -25.04 22.77
CA GLU A 512 -26.94 -25.09 22.75
C GLU A 512 -26.42 -25.40 24.16
N ALA A 513 -26.50 -26.68 24.54
CA ALA A 513 -26.12 -27.15 25.87
C ALA A 513 -24.71 -26.74 26.31
N ASP A 514 -23.80 -26.50 25.35
CA ASP A 514 -22.41 -26.10 25.58
C ASP A 514 -22.10 -24.61 25.30
N ASN A 515 -23.11 -23.75 25.13
CA ASN A 515 -22.87 -22.33 24.90
C ASN A 515 -22.15 -21.68 26.11
N PRO A 516 -20.90 -21.19 25.94
CA PRO A 516 -20.09 -20.72 27.06
C PRO A 516 -20.65 -19.44 27.68
N ALA A 517 -21.17 -18.53 26.85
CA ALA A 517 -21.74 -17.26 27.31
C ALA A 517 -23.00 -17.49 28.15
N ALA A 518 -23.87 -18.42 27.74
CA ALA A 518 -25.06 -18.76 28.50
C ALA A 518 -24.73 -19.49 29.82
N LYS A 519 -23.78 -20.44 29.82
CA LYS A 519 -23.32 -21.11 31.06
C LYS A 519 -22.74 -20.11 32.06
N GLU A 520 -21.91 -19.19 31.59
CA GLU A 520 -21.32 -18.14 32.41
C GLU A 520 -22.39 -17.18 32.94
N GLY A 521 -23.31 -16.74 32.06
CA GLY A 521 -24.44 -15.88 32.41
C GLY A 521 -25.29 -16.48 33.53
N VAL A 522 -25.73 -17.74 33.39
CA VAL A 522 -26.48 -18.48 34.42
C VAL A 522 -25.70 -18.56 35.73
N LYS A 523 -24.42 -18.95 35.69
CA LYS A 523 -23.58 -19.08 36.89
C LYS A 523 -23.42 -17.75 37.61
N ARG A 524 -23.12 -16.68 36.87
CA ARG A 524 -22.95 -15.32 37.39
C ARG A 524 -24.24 -14.80 38.03
N LEU A 525 -25.37 -14.91 37.31
CA LEU A 525 -26.66 -14.40 37.78
C LEU A 525 -27.13 -15.15 39.02
N ASN A 526 -27.01 -16.48 39.05
CA ASN A 526 -27.38 -17.26 40.22
C ASN A 526 -26.58 -16.86 41.47
N LYS A 527 -25.27 -16.66 41.35
CA LYS A 527 -24.42 -16.20 42.46
C LYS A 527 -24.82 -14.79 42.91
N PHE A 528 -25.01 -13.88 41.96
CA PHE A 528 -25.41 -12.49 42.23
C PHE A 528 -26.78 -12.41 42.93
N LEU A 529 -27.78 -13.12 42.41
CA LEU A 529 -29.13 -13.18 42.95
C LEU A 529 -29.16 -13.77 44.35
N LYS A 530 -28.39 -14.85 44.60
CA LYS A 530 -28.26 -15.46 45.93
C LYS A 530 -27.73 -14.47 46.96
N ASN A 531 -26.64 -13.76 46.64
CA ASN A 531 -26.02 -12.78 47.54
C ASN A 531 -26.92 -11.55 47.77
N ARG A 532 -27.53 -11.02 46.70
CA ARG A 532 -28.38 -9.83 46.80
C ARG A 532 -29.66 -10.11 47.60
N ASN A 533 -30.26 -11.29 47.37
CA ASN A 533 -31.44 -11.73 48.13
C ASN A 533 -31.10 -11.92 49.61
N SER A 534 -29.95 -12.52 49.96
CA SER A 534 -29.57 -12.73 51.36
C SER A 534 -29.37 -11.41 52.12
N VAL A 535 -28.77 -10.41 51.49
CA VAL A 535 -28.59 -9.07 52.07
C VAL A 535 -29.93 -8.39 52.36
N TYR A 536 -30.85 -8.37 51.38
CA TYR A 536 -32.16 -7.75 51.59
C TYR A 536 -33.02 -8.53 52.60
N LEU A 537 -32.93 -9.87 52.63
CA LEU A 537 -33.58 -10.67 53.66
C LEU A 537 -33.04 -10.36 55.06
N LYS A 538 -31.72 -10.20 55.23
CA LYS A 538 -31.10 -9.80 56.51
C LYS A 538 -31.56 -8.40 56.94
N LYS A 539 -31.57 -7.43 56.03
CA LYS A 539 -32.06 -6.06 56.30
C LYS A 539 -33.54 -6.04 56.67
N SER A 540 -34.36 -6.81 55.96
CA SER A 540 -35.80 -6.93 56.24
C SER A 540 -36.06 -7.54 57.62
N ARG A 541 -35.34 -8.61 57.99
CA ARG A 541 -35.42 -9.22 59.34
C ARG A 541 -34.94 -8.27 60.44
N ALA A 542 -33.86 -7.53 60.21
CA ALA A 542 -33.34 -6.56 61.17
C ALA A 542 -34.33 -5.40 61.41
N ALA A 543 -34.94 -4.87 60.35
CA ALA A 543 -35.98 -3.85 60.46
C ALA A 543 -37.22 -4.38 61.20
N LEU A 544 -37.64 -5.62 60.91
CA LEU A 544 -38.74 -6.27 61.62
C LEU A 544 -38.48 -6.38 63.13
N ARG A 545 -37.25 -6.75 63.55
CA ARG A 545 -36.88 -6.78 64.98
C ARG A 545 -36.93 -5.42 65.66
N LYS A 546 -36.65 -4.35 64.92
CA LYS A 546 -36.74 -2.97 65.40
C LYS A 546 -38.17 -2.41 65.37
N LYS A 547 -39.17 -3.25 65.06
CA LYS A 547 -40.57 -2.85 64.83
C LYS A 547 -40.76 -1.81 63.70
N ASP A 548 -39.75 -1.60 62.84
CA ASP A 548 -39.85 -0.75 61.64
C ASP A 548 -40.43 -1.56 60.48
N PHE A 549 -41.76 -1.67 60.47
CA PHE A 549 -42.49 -2.50 59.51
C PHE A 549 -42.43 -1.96 58.08
N ALA A 550 -42.40 -0.64 57.90
CA ALA A 550 -42.34 -0.01 56.58
C ALA A 550 -41.03 -0.37 55.87
N THR A 551 -39.90 -0.25 56.58
CA THR A 551 -38.60 -0.63 56.04
C THR A 551 -38.48 -2.13 55.85
N ALA A 552 -39.01 -2.94 56.78
CA ALA A 552 -39.04 -4.39 56.67
C ALA A 552 -39.78 -4.85 55.40
N GLU A 553 -40.97 -4.30 55.14
CA GLU A 553 -41.79 -4.65 53.98
C GLU A 553 -41.13 -4.20 52.67
N ARG A 554 -40.54 -3.00 52.65
CA ARG A 554 -39.81 -2.48 51.49
C ARG A 554 -38.69 -3.43 51.06
N TYR A 555 -37.91 -3.97 52.00
CA TYR A 555 -36.84 -4.92 51.68
C TYR A 555 -37.38 -6.30 51.29
N ALA A 556 -38.46 -6.79 51.90
CA ALA A 556 -39.10 -8.05 51.48
C ALA A 556 -39.68 -7.96 50.06
N LYS A 557 -40.35 -6.85 49.71
CA LYS A 557 -40.85 -6.58 48.35
C LYS A 557 -39.71 -6.52 47.33
N ARG A 558 -38.56 -5.95 47.68
CA ARG A 558 -37.37 -5.95 46.80
C ARG A 558 -36.88 -7.36 46.47
N VAL A 559 -36.88 -8.28 47.43
CA VAL A 559 -36.51 -9.69 47.18
C VAL A 559 -37.55 -10.38 46.29
N LEU A 560 -38.84 -10.13 46.51
CA LEU A 560 -39.90 -10.72 45.68
C LEU A 560 -39.92 -10.17 44.26
N ARG A 561 -39.51 -8.92 44.04
CA ARG A 561 -39.33 -8.36 42.69
C ARG A 561 -38.18 -9.02 41.93
N ILE A 562 -37.11 -9.38 42.63
CA ILE A 562 -35.92 -10.04 42.07
C ILE A 562 -36.14 -11.55 41.91
N SER A 563 -36.87 -12.16 42.83
CA SER A 563 -37.14 -13.59 42.89
C SER A 563 -38.58 -13.82 43.38
N PRO A 564 -39.57 -13.77 42.46
CA PRO A 564 -40.99 -13.87 42.83
C PRO A 564 -41.36 -15.14 43.60
N LYS A 565 -40.60 -16.23 43.39
CA LYS A 565 -40.77 -17.53 44.05
C LYS A 565 -39.95 -17.70 45.34
N ASN A 566 -39.27 -16.66 45.85
CA ASN A 566 -38.44 -16.76 47.05
C ASN A 566 -39.28 -17.04 48.30
N ARG A 567 -39.21 -18.28 48.81
CA ARG A 567 -39.98 -18.75 49.97
C ARG A 567 -39.73 -17.91 51.23
N SER A 568 -38.47 -17.55 51.49
CA SER A 568 -38.09 -16.78 52.68
C SER A 568 -38.68 -15.37 52.68
N ALA A 569 -38.71 -14.70 51.52
CA ALA A 569 -39.27 -13.36 51.40
C ALA A 569 -40.81 -13.36 51.53
N ARG A 570 -41.50 -14.38 51.01
CA ARG A 570 -42.95 -14.55 51.20
C ARG A 570 -43.30 -14.76 52.66
N ARG A 571 -42.60 -15.68 53.34
CA ARG A 571 -42.76 -15.92 54.79
C ARG A 571 -42.54 -14.63 55.60
N LEU A 572 -41.47 -13.90 55.30
CA LEU A 572 -41.13 -12.67 56.00
C LEU A 572 -42.18 -11.58 55.80
N ARG A 573 -42.76 -11.45 54.60
CA ARG A 573 -43.88 -10.53 54.34
C ARG A 573 -45.11 -10.87 55.18
N ASN A 574 -45.44 -12.15 55.33
CA ASN A 574 -46.55 -12.59 56.19
C ASN A 574 -46.28 -12.28 57.66
N GLN A 575 -45.05 -12.52 58.14
CA GLN A 575 -44.63 -12.17 59.50
C GLN A 575 -44.72 -10.66 59.77
N ILE A 576 -44.32 -9.82 58.82
CA ILE A 576 -44.43 -8.36 58.93
C ILE A 576 -45.91 -7.94 59.03
N ALA A 577 -46.79 -8.55 58.22
CA ALA A 577 -48.22 -8.26 58.27
C ALA A 577 -48.84 -8.63 59.63
N GLN A 578 -48.54 -9.82 60.14
CA GLN A 578 -49.01 -10.27 61.46
C GLN A 578 -48.51 -9.37 62.61
N ALA A 579 -47.21 -9.04 62.61
CA ALA A 579 -46.63 -8.20 63.65
C ALA A 579 -47.20 -6.76 63.64
N ARG A 580 -47.56 -6.24 62.46
CA ARG A 580 -48.21 -4.93 62.32
C ARG A 580 -49.62 -4.94 62.90
N THR A 581 -50.38 -6.01 62.68
CA THR A 581 -51.72 -6.19 63.26
C THR A 581 -51.65 -6.27 64.78
N ILE A 582 -50.71 -7.04 65.35
CA ILE A 582 -50.54 -7.16 66.80
C ILE A 582 -50.21 -5.79 67.43
N MET A 583 -49.24 -5.05 66.89
CA MET A 583 -48.89 -3.72 67.39
C MET A 583 -50.06 -2.72 67.28
N PHE A 584 -50.83 -2.77 66.19
CA PHE A 584 -52.00 -1.92 66.03
C PHE A 584 -53.03 -2.18 67.15
N ASN A 585 -53.28 -3.46 67.47
CA ASN A 585 -54.16 -3.83 68.57
C ASN A 585 -53.60 -3.38 69.93
N GLU A 586 -52.30 -3.56 70.20
CA GLU A 586 -51.65 -3.05 71.43
C GLU A 586 -51.83 -1.52 71.61
N PHE A 587 -51.75 -0.75 70.52
CA PHE A 587 -52.00 0.70 70.56
C PHE A 587 -53.46 1.06 70.80
N VAL A 588 -54.39 0.28 70.24
CA VAL A 588 -55.83 0.44 70.49
C VAL A 588 -56.12 0.15 71.97
N ASP A 589 -55.62 -0.96 72.50
CA ASP A 589 -55.79 -1.35 73.91
C ASP A 589 -55.19 -0.30 74.86
N GLN A 590 -54.02 0.26 74.53
CA GLN A 590 -53.41 1.36 75.31
C GLN A 590 -54.21 2.66 75.23
N ALA A 591 -54.77 3.00 74.08
CA ALA A 591 -55.63 4.18 73.93
C ALA A 591 -56.94 4.02 74.70
N GLU A 592 -57.52 2.82 74.71
CA GLU A 592 -58.71 2.49 75.50
C GLU A 592 -58.41 2.55 77.02
N ALA A 593 -57.27 2.04 77.47
CA ALA A 593 -56.84 2.13 78.86
C ALA A 593 -56.58 3.58 79.32
N PHE A 594 -56.05 4.45 78.44
CA PHE A 594 -55.83 5.87 78.72
C PHE A 594 -57.13 6.70 78.74
N LEU A 595 -58.19 6.22 78.09
CA LEU A 595 -59.52 6.84 78.12
C LEU A 595 -60.35 6.40 79.34
N GLN A 596 -59.96 5.33 80.02
CA GLN A 596 -60.63 4.79 81.22
C GLN A 596 -59.93 5.18 82.54
N ALA A 597 -58.75 5.80 82.48
CA ALA A 597 -58.03 6.43 83.59
C ALA A 597 -58.22 7.95 83.56
#